data_AF-A0A7X1P8W1-F1
#
_entry.id   AF-A0A7X1P8W1-F1
#
_cell.length_a   1.000
_cell.length_b   1.000
_cell.length_c   1.000
_cell.angle_alpha   90.00
_cell.angle_beta   90.00
_cell.angle_gamma   90.00
#
_symmetry.space_group_name_H-M   'P 1'
#
loop_
_entity.id
_entity.type
_entity.pdbx_description
1 polymer ?
#
loop_
_entity_poly.entity_id
_entity_poly.type
_entity_poly.pdbx_seq_one_letter_code
_entity_poly.pdbx_strand_id
1 'polypeptide(L)'
;MQIPVATSLNGKGTILDTHPLAVGVVGTYSRTCANRTVGEADLVFYIGSHTGGQVTARWQVPKPGKPVVHLDIDAREIGRNYPTRIGLLGDAKTVLGQMLATAGSGGVERTAWLGEVRGFVEEWRVSISENASSDAPSPITARSRRRRGRAGQAAHIDVRACLRSRL
;
A
#
# COMPACT_ATOMS: atom_id res chain seq x y z
N MET A 1 -14.06 1.92 -9.35
CA MET A 1 -13.61 0.84 -8.45
C MET A 1 -13.34 1.42 -7.07
N GLN A 2 -13.71 0.71 -6.00
CA GLN A 2 -13.57 1.14 -4.60
C GLN A 2 -12.61 0.21 -3.85
N ILE A 3 -11.30 0.44 -3.94
CA ILE A 3 -10.31 -0.46 -3.35
C ILE A 3 -9.31 0.31 -2.49
N PRO A 4 -9.11 -0.06 -1.21
CA PRO A 4 -8.06 0.49 -0.36
C PRO A 4 -6.66 0.30 -0.97
N VAL A 5 -5.85 1.35 -0.85
CA VAL A 5 -4.49 1.44 -1.35
C VAL A 5 -3.56 1.61 -0.16
N ALA A 6 -2.82 0.55 0.15
CA ALA A 6 -1.62 0.62 0.96
C ALA A 6 -0.44 0.92 0.04
N THR A 7 0.60 1.58 0.53
CA THR A 7 1.82 1.86 -0.25
C THR A 7 3.02 1.21 0.42
N SER A 8 4.06 0.83 -0.33
CA SER A 8 5.35 0.59 0.31
C SER A 8 6.00 1.91 0.73
N LEU A 9 7.11 1.82 1.47
CA LEU A 9 7.90 3.00 1.79
C LEU A 9 8.37 3.75 0.53
N ASN A 10 8.73 3.02 -0.53
CA ASN A 10 9.18 3.58 -1.80
C ASN A 10 8.01 4.11 -2.66
N GLY A 11 6.83 3.50 -2.50
CA GLY A 11 5.60 3.93 -3.17
C GLY A 11 4.89 5.11 -2.49
N LYS A 12 5.41 5.63 -1.38
CA LYS A 12 4.81 6.77 -0.67
C LYS A 12 4.74 7.99 -1.60
N GLY A 13 3.56 8.60 -1.69
CA GLY A 13 3.29 9.75 -2.57
C GLY A 13 2.68 9.38 -3.92
N THR A 14 2.52 8.08 -4.23
CA THR A 14 1.75 7.63 -5.41
C THR A 14 0.24 7.85 -5.28
N ILE A 15 -0.24 8.03 -4.05
CA ILE A 15 -1.59 8.45 -3.69
C ILE A 15 -1.48 9.52 -2.60
N LEU A 16 -2.38 10.50 -2.59
CA LEU A 16 -2.43 11.51 -1.52
C LEU A 16 -2.81 10.83 -0.21
N ASP A 17 -2.09 11.14 0.87
CA ASP A 17 -2.36 10.62 2.22
C ASP A 17 -3.76 11.02 2.74
N THR A 18 -4.35 12.09 2.20
CA THR A 18 -5.70 12.57 2.51
C THR A 18 -6.80 11.85 1.72
N HIS A 19 -6.44 11.04 0.73
CA HIS A 19 -7.42 10.36 -0.12
C HIS A 19 -8.20 9.31 0.70
N PRO A 20 -9.53 9.16 0.52
CA PRO A 20 -10.36 8.25 1.33
C PRO A 20 -10.00 6.77 1.20
N LEU A 21 -9.30 6.38 0.12
CA LEU A 21 -8.79 5.02 -0.09
C LEU A 21 -7.34 4.82 0.35
N ALA A 22 -6.63 5.87 0.78
CA ALA A 22 -5.25 5.74 1.22
C ALA A 22 -5.20 5.24 2.67
N VAL A 23 -4.65 4.04 2.88
CA VAL A 23 -4.46 3.48 4.23
C VAL A 23 -3.06 3.74 4.79
N GLY A 24 -2.14 4.19 3.93
CA GLY A 24 -0.77 4.58 4.28
C GLY A 24 0.26 3.51 3.95
N VAL A 25 1.41 3.59 4.62
CA VAL A 25 2.58 2.74 4.33
C VAL A 25 2.46 1.40 5.05
N VAL A 26 2.65 0.29 4.33
CA VAL A 26 2.70 -1.10 4.83
C VAL A 26 4.14 -1.54 5.11
N GLY A 27 4.32 -2.51 6.00
CA GLY A 27 5.59 -3.17 6.26
C GLY A 27 6.06 -3.09 7.71
N THR A 28 7.37 -3.11 7.92
CA THR A 28 7.98 -3.12 9.27
C THR A 28 7.91 -1.75 9.94
N TYR A 29 8.10 -0.67 9.17
CA TYR A 29 8.04 0.73 9.64
C TYR A 29 6.77 1.40 9.11
N SER A 30 5.63 0.88 9.51
CA SER A 30 4.34 1.12 8.84
C SER A 30 3.31 1.75 9.76
N ARG A 31 2.17 2.12 9.17
CA ARG A 31 0.95 2.36 9.95
C ARG A 31 0.35 1.01 10.33
N THR A 32 -0.04 0.86 11.60
CA THR A 32 -0.72 -0.36 12.07
C THR A 32 -1.99 -0.62 11.28
N CYS A 33 -2.73 0.44 10.90
CA CYS A 33 -3.90 0.34 10.04
C CYS A 33 -3.60 -0.25 8.66
N ALA A 34 -2.49 0.11 8.02
CA ALA A 34 -2.12 -0.43 6.71
C ALA A 34 -1.79 -1.92 6.78
N ASN A 35 -1.00 -2.35 7.76
CA ASN A 35 -0.71 -3.77 7.98
C ASN A 35 -1.98 -4.57 8.29
N ARG A 36 -2.89 -4.01 9.09
CA ARG A 36 -4.18 -4.64 9.41
C ARG A 36 -5.07 -4.76 8.18
N THR A 37 -5.22 -3.70 7.39
CA THR A 37 -5.98 -3.73 6.13
C THR A 37 -5.46 -4.81 5.20
N VAL A 38 -4.13 -4.93 5.04
CA VAL A 38 -3.53 -5.97 4.19
C VAL A 38 -3.67 -7.37 4.76
N GLY A 39 -3.57 -7.52 6.08
CA GLY A 39 -3.77 -8.80 6.76
C GLY A 39 -5.21 -9.31 6.72
N GLU A 40 -6.20 -8.42 6.74
CA GLU A 40 -7.63 -8.76 6.74
C GLU A 40 -8.24 -8.90 5.34
N ALA A 41 -7.59 -8.35 4.31
CA ALA A 41 -8.01 -8.50 2.92
C ALA A 41 -8.11 -9.98 2.50
N ASP A 42 -9.03 -10.29 1.58
CA ASP A 42 -9.11 -11.63 1.00
C ASP A 42 -8.31 -11.78 -0.28
N LEU A 43 -7.90 -10.68 -0.91
CA LEU A 43 -7.04 -10.66 -2.08
C LEU A 43 -6.11 -9.45 -2.01
N VAL A 44 -4.83 -9.69 -2.27
CA VAL A 44 -3.80 -8.63 -2.34
C VAL A 44 -3.30 -8.53 -3.77
N PHE A 45 -3.34 -7.32 -4.31
CA PHE A 45 -2.78 -7.01 -5.63
C PHE A 45 -1.52 -6.15 -5.47
N TYR A 46 -0.37 -6.80 -5.69
CA TYR A 46 0.91 -6.14 -5.83
C TYR A 46 1.06 -5.57 -7.23
N ILE A 47 1.46 -4.30 -7.29
CA ILE A 47 1.71 -3.59 -8.54
C ILE A 47 3.06 -2.91 -8.38
N GLY A 48 4.04 -3.29 -9.21
CA GLY A 48 5.41 -2.78 -9.20
C GLY A 48 6.17 -3.00 -7.87
N SER A 49 5.75 -4.01 -7.11
CA SER A 49 6.13 -4.17 -5.71
C SER A 49 7.17 -5.27 -5.52
N HIS A 50 8.27 -4.91 -4.87
CA HIS A 50 9.21 -5.89 -4.35
C HIS A 50 8.68 -6.41 -3.02
N THR A 51 8.31 -7.69 -2.98
CA THR A 51 7.72 -8.35 -1.79
C THR A 51 8.78 -8.79 -0.76
N GLY A 52 9.80 -7.97 -0.57
CA GLY A 52 10.87 -8.19 0.41
C GLY A 52 10.39 -7.98 1.85
N GLY A 53 11.14 -8.53 2.81
CA GLY A 53 10.77 -8.56 4.23
C GLY A 53 10.47 -7.19 4.87
N GLN A 54 10.98 -6.08 4.34
CA GLN A 54 10.64 -4.75 4.85
C GLN A 54 9.19 -4.36 4.53
N VAL A 55 8.76 -4.57 3.29
CA VAL A 55 7.39 -4.25 2.82
C VAL A 55 6.37 -5.23 3.41
N THR A 56 6.77 -6.46 3.65
CA THR A 56 5.87 -7.55 4.05
C THR A 56 5.90 -7.86 5.55
N ALA A 57 6.53 -6.97 6.34
CA ALA A 57 6.70 -7.13 7.79
C ALA A 57 7.28 -8.52 8.16
N ARG A 58 8.39 -8.88 7.50
CA ARG A 58 9.05 -10.21 7.57
C ARG A 58 8.15 -11.34 7.06
N TRP A 59 7.54 -11.13 5.89
CA TRP A 59 6.64 -12.09 5.23
C TRP A 59 5.38 -12.47 6.04
N GLN A 60 4.98 -11.61 6.98
CA GLN A 60 3.77 -11.80 7.79
C GLN A 60 2.55 -11.10 7.20
N VAL A 61 2.75 -10.13 6.29
CA VAL A 61 1.70 -9.31 5.69
C VAL A 61 1.84 -9.35 4.16
N PRO A 62 0.86 -9.92 3.43
CA PRO A 62 -0.35 -10.60 3.92
C PRO A 62 -0.04 -11.92 4.61
N LYS A 63 -1.04 -12.44 5.34
CA LYS A 63 -0.96 -13.75 5.99
C LYS A 63 -0.68 -14.85 4.94
N PRO A 64 0.12 -15.87 5.26
CA PRO A 64 0.33 -17.01 4.38
C PRO A 64 -1.00 -17.61 3.90
N GLY A 65 -1.07 -18.02 2.63
CA GLY A 65 -2.26 -18.61 2.02
C GLY A 65 -3.29 -17.61 1.48
N LYS A 66 -3.11 -16.30 1.70
CA LYS A 66 -3.94 -15.28 1.03
C LYS A 66 -3.64 -15.26 -0.48
N PRO A 67 -4.65 -15.22 -1.36
CA PRO A 67 -4.42 -15.12 -2.79
C PRO A 67 -3.79 -13.77 -3.13
N VAL A 68 -2.80 -13.84 -4.01
CA VAL A 68 -2.02 -12.69 -4.47
C VAL A 68 -2.12 -12.57 -5.98
N VAL A 69 -2.38 -11.37 -6.48
CA VAL A 69 -2.12 -10.98 -7.87
C VAL A 69 -0.85 -10.15 -7.87
N HIS A 70 0.05 -10.37 -8.82
CA HIS A 70 1.31 -9.63 -8.89
C HIS A 70 1.52 -9.12 -10.30
N LEU A 71 1.52 -7.80 -10.46
CA LEU A 71 1.90 -7.09 -11.66
C LEU A 71 3.29 -6.51 -11.48
N ASP A 72 4.25 -6.94 -12.29
CA ASP A 72 5.60 -6.41 -12.29
C ASP A 72 6.19 -6.36 -13.70
N ILE A 73 7.16 -5.48 -13.90
CA ILE A 73 7.91 -5.40 -15.15
C ILE A 73 9.05 -6.43 -15.17
N ASP A 74 9.55 -6.85 -14.00
CA ASP A 74 10.52 -7.93 -13.87
C ASP A 74 9.83 -9.26 -13.54
N ALA A 75 9.95 -10.22 -14.47
CA ALA A 75 9.40 -11.57 -14.30
C ALA A 75 9.97 -12.31 -13.08
N ARG A 76 11.16 -11.94 -12.59
CA ARG A 76 11.81 -12.56 -11.43
C ARG A 76 11.14 -12.23 -10.11
N GLU A 77 10.39 -11.13 -10.04
CA GLU A 77 9.71 -10.72 -8.82
C GLU A 77 8.34 -11.39 -8.66
N ILE A 78 7.70 -11.75 -9.77
CA ILE A 78 6.40 -12.43 -9.79
C ILE A 78 6.53 -13.83 -9.17
N GLY A 79 5.79 -14.09 -8.10
CA GLY A 79 5.81 -15.40 -7.43
C GLY A 79 7.04 -15.66 -6.56
N ARG A 80 7.97 -14.69 -6.43
CA ARG A 80 9.25 -14.87 -5.74
C ARG A 80 9.10 -15.16 -4.24
N ASN A 81 8.28 -14.37 -3.55
CA ASN A 81 8.09 -14.47 -2.09
C ASN A 81 6.68 -14.94 -1.70
N TYR A 82 5.68 -14.67 -2.54
CA TYR A 82 4.31 -15.07 -2.32
C TYR A 82 3.82 -15.90 -3.51
N PRO A 83 3.27 -17.11 -3.29
CA PRO A 83 2.61 -17.88 -4.33
C PRO A 83 1.55 -17.02 -5.02
N THR A 84 1.82 -16.63 -6.25
CA THR A 84 1.00 -15.68 -7.00
C THR A 84 -0.06 -16.45 -7.78
N ARG A 85 -1.33 -16.12 -7.56
CA ARG A 85 -2.46 -16.74 -8.27
C ARG A 85 -2.51 -16.28 -9.72
N ILE A 86 -2.25 -14.99 -9.96
CA ILE A 86 -2.23 -14.38 -11.29
C ILE A 86 -1.01 -13.46 -11.36
N GLY A 87 -0.05 -13.83 -12.19
CA GLY A 87 1.13 -13.02 -12.52
C GLY A 87 0.89 -12.24 -13.80
N LEU A 88 1.10 -10.91 -13.77
CA LEU A 88 0.99 -10.03 -14.91
C LEU A 88 2.37 -9.44 -15.18
N LEU A 89 2.99 -9.83 -16.29
CA LEU A 89 4.27 -9.28 -16.71
C LEU A 89 4.02 -8.06 -17.62
N GLY A 90 4.46 -6.89 -17.19
CA GLY A 90 4.37 -5.68 -18.02
C GLY A 90 4.48 -4.38 -17.25
N ASP A 91 4.49 -3.29 -18.00
CA ASP A 91 4.48 -1.95 -17.43
C ASP A 91 3.15 -1.66 -16.70
N ALA A 92 3.25 -1.18 -15.46
CA ALA A 92 2.10 -0.97 -14.61
C ALA A 92 1.11 0.04 -15.19
N LYS A 93 1.59 1.11 -15.84
CA LYS A 93 0.73 2.13 -16.45
C LYS A 93 -0.08 1.54 -17.59
N THR A 94 0.56 0.76 -18.45
CA THR A 94 -0.06 0.12 -19.61
C THR A 94 -1.10 -0.92 -19.20
N VAL A 95 -0.72 -1.86 -18.32
CA VAL A 95 -1.61 -2.94 -17.88
C VAL A 95 -2.80 -2.39 -17.10
N LEU A 96 -2.59 -1.43 -16.20
CA LEU A 96 -3.70 -0.81 -15.47
C LEU A 96 -4.63 -0.03 -16.41
N GLY A 97 -4.10 0.63 -17.44
CA GLY A 97 -4.92 1.30 -18.46
C GLY A 97 -5.84 0.32 -19.18
N GLN A 98 -5.32 -0.85 -19.57
CA GLN A 98 -6.11 -1.92 -20.19
C GLN A 98 -7.17 -2.48 -19.22
N MET A 99 -6.80 -2.75 -17.97
CA MET A 99 -7.74 -3.23 -16.95
C MET A 99 -8.88 -2.24 -16.71
N LEU A 100 -8.59 -0.94 -16.67
CA LEU A 100 -9.61 0.11 -16.52
C LEU A 100 -10.55 0.17 -17.72
N ALA A 101 -10.04 0.01 -18.93
CA ALA A 101 -10.86 -0.03 -20.15
C ALA A 101 -11.81 -1.24 -20.16
N THR A 102 -11.36 -2.40 -19.66
CA THR A 102 -12.18 -3.63 -19.58
C THR A 102 -13.19 -3.59 -18.43
N ALA A 103 -12.83 -3.01 -17.29
CA ALA A 103 -13.67 -3.06 -16.09
C ALA A 103 -14.99 -2.28 -16.18
N GLY A 104 -15.14 -1.38 -17.16
CA GLY A 104 -16.34 -0.56 -17.34
C GLY A 104 -16.66 0.34 -16.15
N SER A 105 -17.83 0.99 -16.20
CA SER A 105 -18.35 1.89 -15.15
C SER A 105 -19.13 1.17 -14.03
N GLY A 106 -19.39 -0.13 -14.18
CA GLY A 106 -20.07 -0.98 -13.19
C GLY A 106 -19.16 -1.37 -12.03
N GLY A 107 -18.83 -0.41 -11.15
CA GLY A 107 -18.03 -0.68 -9.97
C GLY A 107 -18.79 -1.52 -8.93
N VAL A 108 -18.16 -2.60 -8.44
CA VAL A 108 -18.66 -3.29 -7.24
C VAL A 108 -18.50 -2.36 -6.03
N GLU A 109 -19.62 -2.04 -5.40
CA GLU A 109 -19.73 -1.30 -4.14
C GLU A 109 -19.12 -2.12 -2.99
N ARG A 110 -18.24 -1.50 -2.21
CA ARG A 110 -17.51 -2.14 -1.09
C ARG A 110 -17.68 -1.37 0.20
N THR A 111 -18.82 -0.73 0.39
CA THR A 111 -19.13 0.13 1.54
C THR A 111 -18.84 -0.51 2.90
N ALA A 112 -19.18 -1.78 3.09
CA ALA A 112 -18.89 -2.49 4.34
C ALA A 112 -17.37 -2.59 4.61
N TRP A 113 -16.59 -3.06 3.63
CA TRP A 113 -15.14 -3.17 3.76
C TRP A 113 -14.47 -1.80 3.91
N LEU A 114 -14.91 -0.80 3.14
CA LEU A 114 -14.42 0.56 3.29
C LEU A 114 -14.76 1.16 4.66
N GLY A 115 -15.89 0.78 5.26
CA GLY A 115 -16.24 1.14 6.64
C GLY A 115 -15.26 0.56 7.65
N GLU A 116 -14.98 -0.74 7.56
CA GLU A 116 -13.99 -1.42 8.41
C GLU A 116 -12.61 -0.74 8.29
N VAL A 117 -12.15 -0.51 7.06
CA VAL A 117 -10.85 0.13 6.78
C VAL A 117 -10.78 1.57 7.30
N ARG A 118 -11.84 2.36 7.14
CA ARG A 118 -11.90 3.72 7.73
C ARG A 118 -11.79 3.65 9.25
N GLY A 119 -12.46 2.68 9.89
CA GLY A 119 -12.32 2.43 11.33
C GLY A 119 -10.86 2.21 11.74
N PHE A 120 -10.11 1.39 11.00
CA PHE A 120 -8.69 1.14 11.29
C PHE A 120 -7.85 2.42 11.15
N VAL A 121 -8.13 3.24 10.13
CA VAL A 121 -7.40 4.50 9.92
C VAL A 121 -7.69 5.51 11.03
N GLU A 122 -8.94 5.64 11.46
CA GLU A 122 -9.32 6.52 12.57
C GLU A 122 -8.74 6.06 13.89
N GLU A 123 -8.78 4.76 14.20
CA GLU A 123 -8.14 4.17 15.38
C GLU A 123 -6.65 4.52 15.41
N TRP A 124 -5.96 4.36 14.28
CA TRP A 124 -4.55 4.76 14.15
C TRP A 124 -4.36 6.28 14.35
N ARG A 125 -5.18 7.12 13.72
CA ARG A 125 -5.12 8.59 13.88
C ARG A 125 -5.26 9.03 15.34
N VAL A 126 -6.19 8.42 16.07
CA VAL A 126 -6.37 8.68 17.51
C VAL A 126 -5.11 8.29 18.27
N SER A 127 -4.58 7.08 18.04
CA SER A 127 -3.38 6.60 18.74
C SER A 127 -2.14 7.48 18.56
N ILE A 128 -1.98 8.13 17.41
CA ILE A 128 -0.82 8.98 17.13
C ILE A 128 -1.05 10.45 17.52
N SER A 129 -2.30 10.85 17.83
CA SER A 129 -2.66 12.25 17.97
C SER A 129 -1.93 12.93 19.14
N GLU A 130 -1.71 12.20 20.24
CA GLU A 130 -0.93 12.66 21.39
C GLU A 130 0.53 12.94 21.01
N ASN A 131 1.15 12.04 20.24
CA ASN A 131 2.53 12.23 19.78
C ASN A 131 2.66 13.31 18.69
N ALA A 132 1.63 13.47 17.86
CA ALA A 132 1.62 14.43 16.76
C ALA A 132 1.42 15.89 17.22
N SER A 133 0.81 16.09 18.38
CA SER A 133 0.51 17.41 18.96
C SER A 133 1.45 17.79 20.11
N SER A 134 2.51 17.02 20.34
CA SER A 134 3.45 17.28 21.44
C SER A 134 4.39 18.45 21.10
N ASP A 135 4.42 19.46 21.98
CA ASP A 135 5.38 20.57 21.94
C ASP A 135 6.73 20.23 22.61
N ALA A 136 6.99 18.95 22.90
CA ALA A 136 8.24 18.53 23.53
C ALA A 136 9.44 18.90 22.63
N PRO A 137 10.54 19.42 23.20
CA PRO A 137 11.72 19.79 22.41
C PRO A 137 12.25 18.56 21.68
N SER A 138 12.38 18.67 20.35
CA SER A 138 12.90 17.59 19.52
C SER A 138 14.32 17.22 19.96
N PRO A 139 14.64 15.93 20.20
CA PRO A 139 15.98 15.49 20.60
C PRO A 139 17.03 15.75 19.50
N ILE A 140 16.59 15.97 18.26
CA ILE A 140 17.42 16.44 17.16
C ILE A 140 17.43 17.97 17.21
N THR A 141 18.51 18.57 17.74
CA THR A 141 18.75 20.00 17.58
C THR A 141 18.99 20.28 16.11
N ALA A 142 18.11 21.05 15.46
CA ALA A 142 18.26 21.43 14.06
C ALA A 142 19.51 22.29 13.87
N ARG A 143 20.69 21.67 13.68
CA ARG A 143 21.83 22.36 13.09
C ARG A 143 21.49 22.62 11.64
N SER A 144 21.31 23.88 11.27
CA SER A 144 21.00 24.35 9.93
C SER A 144 21.98 23.80 8.89
N ARG A 145 21.69 22.64 8.29
CA ARG A 145 22.43 22.13 7.13
C ARG A 145 21.83 22.73 5.88
N ARG A 146 22.63 23.58 5.19
CA ARG A 146 22.34 24.05 3.82
C ARG A 146 21.95 22.86 2.94
N ARG A 147 20.72 22.88 2.39
CA ARG A 147 20.24 21.90 1.41
C ARG A 147 21.16 21.92 0.18
N ARG A 148 21.90 20.84 -0.08
CA ARG A 148 22.38 20.54 -1.44
C ARG A 148 21.28 19.76 -2.14
N GLY A 149 20.79 20.31 -3.25
CA GLY A 149 19.79 19.66 -4.08
C GLY A 149 20.31 18.32 -4.60
N ARG A 150 19.48 17.27 -4.51
CA ARG A 150 19.68 16.03 -5.25
C ARG A 150 18.47 15.82 -6.16
N ALA A 151 18.79 15.68 -7.44
CA ALA A 151 17.86 15.37 -8.51
C ALA A 151 17.22 14.00 -8.32
N GLY A 152 16.02 13.87 -8.91
CA GLY A 152 15.05 12.82 -8.65
C GLY A 152 15.55 11.39 -8.87
N GLN A 153 14.96 10.50 -8.09
CA GLN A 153 15.04 9.07 -8.27
C GLN A 153 13.63 8.58 -8.60
N ALA A 154 13.52 7.79 -9.67
CA ALA A 154 12.25 7.31 -10.21
C ALA A 154 11.44 6.57 -9.14
N ALA A 155 10.17 6.95 -9.01
CA ALA A 155 9.24 6.34 -8.08
C ALA A 155 8.89 4.92 -8.56
N HIS A 156 9.30 3.91 -7.80
CA HIS A 156 8.77 2.56 -7.93
C HIS A 156 7.36 2.53 -7.32
N ILE A 157 6.37 2.23 -8.15
CA ILE A 157 4.94 2.16 -7.82
C ILE A 157 4.73 0.91 -6.98
N ASP A 158 4.06 1.00 -5.83
CA ASP A 158 4.15 -0.09 -4.86
C ASP A 158 2.90 -0.23 -3.97
N VAL A 159 2.26 -1.42 -4.06
CA VAL A 159 1.00 -1.95 -3.49
C VAL A 159 -0.27 -1.19 -3.92
N ARG A 160 -1.29 -1.86 -4.51
CA ARG A 160 -2.48 -1.11 -4.99
C ARG A 160 -3.86 -1.72 -4.89
N ALA A 161 -4.06 -2.88 -4.27
CA ALA A 161 -5.43 -3.27 -3.96
C ALA A 161 -5.54 -4.34 -2.87
N CYS A 162 -6.19 -3.99 -1.76
CA CYS A 162 -6.74 -4.95 -0.81
C CYS A 162 -8.22 -5.14 -1.09
N LEU A 163 -8.52 -6.18 -1.84
CA LEU A 163 -9.88 -6.56 -2.16
C LEU A 163 -10.44 -7.44 -1.03
N ARG A 164 -11.72 -7.20 -0.73
CA ARG A 164 -12.58 -8.15 -0.03
C ARG A 164 -13.83 -8.40 -0.89
N SER A 165 -13.98 -9.62 -1.40
CA SER A 165 -15.16 -10.18 -2.04
C SER A 165 -16.05 -10.78 -0.95
N ARG A 166 -16.96 -10.00 -0.37
CA ARG A 166 -18.17 -10.60 0.22
C ARG A 166 -19.14 -10.86 -0.94
N LEU A 167 -19.20 -12.10 -1.40
CA LEU A 167 -20.48 -12.68 -1.80
C LEU A 167 -21.28 -12.95 -0.52
#